data_AF-A0A813TYY5-F1
#
_entry.id   AF-A0A813TYY5-F1
#
_cell.length_a   1.000
_cell.length_b   1.000
_cell.length_c   1.000
_cell.angle_alpha   90.00
_cell.angle_beta   90.00
_cell.angle_gamma   90.00
#
_symmetry.space_group_name_H-M   'P 1'
#
loop_
_entity.id
_entity.type
_entity.pdbx_description
1 polymer ?
#
loop_
_entity_poly.entity_id
_entity_poly.type
_entity_poly.pdbx_seq_one_letter_code
_entity_poly.pdbx_strand_id
1 'polypeptide(L)'
;MIVNELMIEEWMTNISYDKYFKQCAPNLYTYTKNEKYSFTFILTKIISLLGGFTLVLGFIIQLIVRFIRRLPRTEPITCILSVYILIDEGIHRITVLKPTENQYKHFQQIYSNKSICPCSSITMTYANFITIQPYYHQVCSSDLVSARWIQYNTDTIQGVVYLYTDYRINSELQFQQLAMFCQ
;
A
#
# COMPACT_ATOMS: atom_id res chain seq x y z
N MET A 1 8.26 -20.97 18.55
CA MET A 1 8.57 -19.55 18.33
C MET A 1 8.05 -18.81 19.56
N ILE A 2 8.94 -18.36 20.46
CA ILE A 2 8.63 -17.92 21.84
C ILE A 2 7.65 -16.72 21.90
N VAL A 3 7.50 -15.99 20.79
CA VAL A 3 6.65 -14.79 20.71
C VAL A 3 5.16 -15.08 20.94
N ASN A 4 4.69 -16.29 20.65
CA ASN A 4 3.28 -16.67 20.85
C ASN A 4 2.98 -17.14 22.29
N GLU A 5 4.00 -17.34 23.13
CA GLU A 5 3.87 -17.76 24.55
C GLU A 5 4.01 -16.58 25.51
N LEU A 6 4.12 -15.36 24.98
CA LEU A 6 4.10 -14.13 25.77
C LEU A 6 2.68 -13.92 26.31
N MET A 7 2.55 -13.29 27.47
CA MET A 7 1.29 -13.13 28.22
C MET A 7 0.13 -12.41 27.48
N ILE A 8 0.29 -12.06 26.21
CA ILE A 8 -0.61 -11.22 25.40
C ILE A 8 -1.43 -12.12 24.48
N GLU A 9 -2.76 -12.13 24.65
CA GLU A 9 -3.68 -12.86 23.78
C GLU A 9 -4.03 -12.06 22.52
N GLU A 10 -4.33 -10.77 22.69
CA GLU A 10 -4.77 -9.93 21.58
C GLU A 10 -4.17 -8.53 21.67
N TRP A 11 -3.90 -7.95 20.50
CA TRP A 11 -3.48 -6.55 20.37
C TRP A 11 -4.68 -5.71 19.94
N MET A 12 -5.30 -4.97 20.87
CA MET A 12 -6.33 -4.00 20.51
C MET A 12 -5.67 -2.76 19.93
N THR A 13 -5.77 -2.59 18.61
CA THR A 13 -5.24 -1.43 17.91
C THR A 13 -6.37 -0.47 17.57
N ASN A 14 -6.37 0.70 18.20
CA ASN A 14 -7.31 1.77 17.89
C ASN A 14 -6.57 2.87 17.13
N ILE A 15 -6.92 3.05 15.85
CA ILE A 15 -6.30 4.03 14.95
C ILE A 15 -7.28 5.16 14.69
N SER A 16 -6.89 6.38 15.04
CA SER A 16 -7.64 7.60 14.74
C SER A 16 -7.13 8.22 13.44
N TYR A 17 -7.85 7.95 12.35
CA TYR A 17 -7.56 8.52 11.02
C TYR A 17 -7.71 10.04 10.98
N ASP A 18 -8.63 10.63 11.75
CA ASP A 18 -8.79 12.08 11.81
C ASP A 18 -7.59 12.78 12.46
N LYS A 19 -7.04 12.19 13.53
CA LYS A 19 -5.81 12.70 14.16
C LYS A 19 -4.61 12.55 13.24
N TYR A 20 -4.49 11.39 12.57
CA TYR A 20 -3.46 11.15 11.58
C TYR A 20 -3.53 12.19 10.44
N PHE A 21 -4.71 12.43 9.87
CA PHE A 21 -4.89 13.39 8.77
C PHE A 21 -4.55 14.82 9.18
N LYS A 22 -5.01 15.26 10.36
CA LYS A 22 -4.71 16.60 10.89
C LYS A 22 -3.22 16.85 11.08
N GLN A 23 -2.48 15.85 11.53
CA GLN A 23 -1.04 15.98 11.79
C GLN A 23 -0.18 15.73 10.55
N CYS A 24 -0.61 14.83 9.66
CA CYS A 24 0.03 14.55 8.37
C CYS A 24 -0.11 15.73 7.39
N ALA A 25 -1.26 16.42 7.41
CA ALA A 25 -1.61 17.57 6.57
C ALA A 25 -1.06 17.42 5.12
N PRO A 26 -1.64 16.51 4.32
CA PRO A 26 -1.10 16.17 3.01
C PRO A 26 -1.13 17.38 2.06
N ASN A 27 0.01 17.69 1.45
CA ASN A 27 0.13 18.82 0.53
C ASN A 27 -0.38 18.51 -0.88
N LEU A 28 -0.34 17.24 -1.27
CA LEU A 28 -0.81 16.75 -2.54
C LEU A 28 -1.34 15.33 -2.38
N TYR A 29 -2.26 14.96 -3.27
CA TYR A 29 -2.80 13.61 -3.36
C TYR A 29 -2.78 13.18 -4.82
N THR A 30 -2.06 12.11 -5.12
CA THR A 30 -1.96 11.57 -6.49
C THR A 30 -2.58 10.20 -6.55
N TYR A 31 -3.55 10.01 -7.46
CA TYR A 31 -4.17 8.71 -7.71
C TYR A 31 -4.16 8.36 -9.20
N THR A 32 -4.24 7.07 -9.50
CA THR A 32 -4.43 6.58 -10.87
C THR A 32 -5.87 6.18 -11.09
N LYS A 33 -6.42 6.62 -12.22
CA LYS A 33 -7.74 6.21 -12.69
C LYS A 33 -7.59 5.59 -14.08
N ASN A 34 -8.25 4.45 -14.27
CA ASN A 34 -8.43 3.88 -15.60
C ASN A 34 -9.68 4.51 -16.19
N GLU A 35 -9.52 5.27 -17.27
CA GLU A 35 -10.64 5.80 -18.03
C GLU A 35 -10.45 5.49 -19.51
N LYS A 36 -11.57 5.30 -20.20
CA LYS A 36 -11.59 5.29 -21.67
C LYS A 36 -11.08 6.64 -22.16
N TYR A 37 -10.28 6.64 -23.22
CA TYR A 37 -9.79 7.89 -23.77
C TYR A 37 -10.96 8.79 -24.15
N SER A 38 -11.03 9.97 -23.52
CA SER A 38 -11.88 11.05 -24.01
C SER A 38 -11.49 11.40 -25.43
N PHE A 39 -12.45 11.84 -26.26
CA PHE A 39 -12.22 12.21 -27.65
C PHE A 39 -11.06 13.21 -27.80
N THR A 40 -10.91 14.15 -26.85
CA THR A 40 -9.78 15.10 -26.82
C THR A 40 -8.43 14.41 -26.69
N PHE A 41 -8.36 13.32 -25.94
CA PHE A 41 -7.13 12.57 -25.72
C PHE A 41 -6.76 11.70 -26.93
N ILE A 42 -7.76 11.10 -27.58
CA ILE A 42 -7.60 10.38 -28.85
C ILE A 42 -7.05 11.35 -29.90
N LEU A 43 -7.63 12.55 -29.98
CA LEU A 43 -7.17 13.60 -30.87
C LEU A 43 -5.74 14.01 -30.55
N THR A 44 -5.38 14.25 -29.28
CA THR A 44 -4.00 14.59 -28.92
C THR A 44 -3.03 13.44 -29.16
N LYS A 45 -3.42 12.17 -28.97
CA LYS A 45 -2.58 11.03 -29.34
C LYS A 45 -2.35 11.01 -30.85
N ILE A 46 -3.38 11.18 -31.66
CA ILE A 46 -3.27 11.24 -33.13
C ILE A 46 -2.40 12.43 -33.55
N ILE A 47 -2.60 13.62 -32.96
CA ILE A 47 -1.81 14.81 -33.25
C ILE A 47 -0.37 14.66 -32.80
N SER A 48 -0.10 14.11 -31.62
CA SER A 48 1.25 13.80 -31.11
C SER A 48 1.93 12.70 -31.93
N LEU A 49 1.16 11.74 -32.46
CA LEU A 49 1.65 10.73 -33.40
C LEU A 49 1.95 11.34 -34.78
N LEU A 50 1.24 12.41 -35.16
CA LEU A 50 1.39 13.12 -36.45
C LEU A 50 2.27 14.38 -36.38
N GLY A 51 2.74 14.77 -35.20
CA GLY A 51 3.85 15.70 -34.93
C GLY A 51 3.78 17.17 -35.39
N GLY A 52 2.94 17.59 -36.36
CA GLY A 52 3.04 18.95 -36.92
C GLY A 52 2.01 19.29 -38.02
N PHE A 53 0.78 19.59 -37.60
CA PHE A 53 -0.44 19.44 -38.41
C PHE A 53 -0.79 20.55 -39.43
N THR A 54 -0.26 21.77 -39.45
CA THR A 54 -0.87 22.84 -40.29
C THR A 54 -0.27 23.05 -41.69
N LEU A 55 1.05 22.89 -41.90
CA LEU A 55 1.65 22.92 -43.24
C LEU A 55 1.50 21.57 -43.97
N VAL A 56 1.52 20.50 -43.20
CA VAL A 56 1.33 19.13 -43.67
C VAL A 56 -0.08 18.93 -44.20
N LEU A 57 -1.11 19.58 -43.63
CA LEU A 57 -2.49 19.46 -44.13
C LEU A 57 -2.65 19.90 -45.58
N GLY A 58 -2.06 21.04 -45.96
CA GLY A 58 -2.15 21.54 -47.34
C GLY A 58 -1.48 20.60 -48.34
N PHE A 59 -0.35 20.02 -47.97
CA PHE A 59 0.38 19.06 -48.80
C PHE A 59 -0.32 17.70 -48.87
N ILE A 60 -0.84 17.23 -47.73
CA ILE A 60 -1.57 15.97 -47.60
C ILE A 60 -2.92 16.03 -48.32
N ILE A 61 -3.65 17.16 -48.29
CA ILE A 61 -4.90 17.31 -49.04
C ILE A 61 -4.66 17.16 -50.54
N GLN A 62 -3.61 17.79 -51.09
CA GLN A 62 -3.28 17.64 -52.51
C GLN A 62 -2.84 16.22 -52.88
N LEU A 63 -2.13 15.54 -51.98
CA LEU A 63 -1.73 14.15 -52.16
C LEU A 63 -2.94 13.21 -52.09
N ILE A 64 -3.81 13.37 -51.09
CA ILE A 64 -5.01 12.57 -50.84
C ILE A 64 -5.99 12.69 -52.01
N VAL A 65 -6.24 13.88 -52.56
CA VAL A 65 -7.15 14.03 -53.72
C VAL A 65 -6.62 13.30 -54.95
N ARG A 66 -5.30 13.29 -55.16
CA ARG A 66 -4.67 12.50 -56.24
C ARG A 66 -4.68 11.00 -55.95
N PHE A 67 -4.55 10.60 -54.69
CA PHE A 67 -4.52 9.21 -54.24
C PHE A 67 -5.92 8.56 -54.25
N ILE A 68 -6.95 9.27 -53.78
CA ILE A 68 -8.36 8.83 -53.80
C ILE A 68 -8.84 8.62 -55.23
N ARG A 69 -8.42 9.48 -56.17
CA ARG A 69 -8.73 9.28 -57.60
C ARG A 69 -8.05 8.06 -58.22
N ARG A 70 -7.08 7.43 -57.54
CA ARG A 70 -6.27 6.33 -58.07
C ARG A 70 -6.40 5.01 -57.31
N LEU A 71 -7.11 4.94 -56.18
CA LEU A 71 -7.16 3.70 -55.40
C LEU A 71 -8.46 2.89 -55.58
N PRO A 72 -8.36 1.64 -56.06
CA PRO A 72 -9.33 0.58 -55.84
C PRO A 72 -9.05 -0.19 -54.54
N ARG A 73 -10.11 -0.75 -53.92
CA ARG A 73 -10.19 -1.69 -52.78
C ARG A 73 -9.18 -1.53 -51.62
N THR A 74 -9.70 -1.06 -50.48
CA THR A 74 -9.00 -0.88 -49.19
C THR A 74 -8.56 -2.19 -48.52
N GLU A 75 -7.31 -2.23 -48.05
CA GLU A 75 -6.73 -3.30 -47.21
C GLU A 75 -7.29 -3.27 -45.76
N PRO A 76 -7.53 -4.42 -45.12
CA PRO A 76 -8.18 -4.51 -43.80
C PRO A 76 -7.34 -3.96 -42.63
N ILE A 77 -6.03 -3.77 -42.81
CA ILE A 77 -5.06 -3.45 -41.74
C ILE A 77 -5.28 -2.04 -41.16
N THR A 78 -5.70 -1.07 -41.97
CA THR A 78 -5.99 0.31 -41.51
C THR A 78 -7.27 0.36 -40.66
N CYS A 79 -8.25 -0.48 -40.95
CA CYS A 79 -9.44 -0.64 -40.10
C CYS A 79 -9.08 -1.27 -38.76
N ILE A 80 -8.16 -2.25 -38.72
CA ILE A 80 -7.75 -2.91 -37.48
C ILE A 80 -7.03 -1.94 -36.54
N LEU A 81 -6.10 -1.13 -37.06
CA LEU A 81 -5.35 -0.16 -36.26
C LEU A 81 -6.25 0.97 -35.70
N SER A 82 -7.22 1.44 -36.49
CA SER A 82 -8.16 2.47 -36.03
C SER A 82 -9.11 1.95 -34.96
N VAL A 83 -9.57 0.70 -35.07
CA VAL A 83 -10.41 0.07 -34.04
C VAL A 83 -9.63 -0.17 -32.74
N TYR A 84 -8.36 -0.59 -32.81
CA TYR A 84 -7.54 -0.81 -31.62
C TYR A 84 -7.35 0.46 -30.77
N ILE A 85 -7.13 1.61 -31.41
CA ILE A 85 -6.95 2.90 -30.71
C ILE A 85 -8.23 3.35 -29.99
N LEU A 86 -9.41 2.96 -30.49
CA LEU A 86 -10.70 3.29 -29.88
C LEU A 86 -11.01 2.44 -28.65
N ILE A 87 -10.44 1.24 -28.56
CA ILE A 87 -10.73 0.26 -27.51
C ILE A 87 -9.70 0.34 -26.36
N ASP A 88 -8.50 0.88 -26.60
CA ASP A 88 -7.45 1.01 -25.60
C ASP A 88 -7.91 1.86 -24.39
N GLU A 89 -7.58 1.42 -23.18
CA GLU A 89 -7.83 2.15 -21.94
C GLU A 89 -6.53 2.78 -21.43
N GLY A 90 -6.60 4.06 -21.05
CA GLY A 90 -5.44 4.80 -20.56
C GLY A 90 -5.37 4.82 -19.04
N ILE A 91 -4.14 4.69 -18.49
CA ILE A 91 -3.88 4.96 -17.08
C ILE A 91 -3.57 6.45 -16.92
N HIS A 92 -4.44 7.19 -16.24
CA HIS A 92 -4.25 8.60 -15.96
C HIS A 92 -3.88 8.84 -14.49
N ARG A 93 -2.84 9.63 -14.26
CA ARG A 93 -2.45 10.11 -12.93
C ARG A 93 -3.02 11.50 -12.70
N ILE A 94 -3.86 11.64 -11.69
CA ILE A 94 -4.44 12.92 -11.28
C ILE A 94 -3.79 13.35 -9.98
N THR A 95 -3.36 14.61 -9.91
CA THR A 95 -2.76 15.22 -8.71
C THR A 95 -3.64 16.36 -8.22
N VAL A 96 -4.11 16.24 -6.98
CA VAL A 96 -4.90 17.27 -6.30
C VAL A 96 -4.00 17.98 -5.30
N LEU A 97 -3.92 19.31 -5.38
CA LEU A 97 -3.16 20.14 -4.45
C LEU A 97 -4.03 20.44 -3.22
N LYS A 98 -3.48 20.26 -2.01
CA LYS A 98 -4.12 20.52 -0.71
C LYS A 98 -5.56 19.98 -0.65
N PRO A 99 -5.76 18.66 -0.66
CA PRO A 99 -7.09 18.07 -0.61
C PRO A 99 -7.81 18.40 0.70
N THR A 100 -9.13 18.59 0.62
CA THR A 100 -9.98 18.66 1.83
C THR A 100 -10.07 17.28 2.50
N GLU A 101 -10.43 17.25 3.78
CA GLU A 101 -10.60 16.00 4.54
C GLU A 101 -11.59 15.03 3.87
N ASN A 102 -12.73 15.55 3.39
CA ASN A 102 -13.75 14.75 2.70
C ASN A 102 -13.24 14.20 1.36
N GLN A 103 -12.48 15.00 0.61
CA GLN A 103 -11.87 14.54 -0.65
C GLN A 103 -10.83 13.44 -0.38
N TYR A 104 -10.00 13.61 0.64
CA TYR A 104 -9.03 12.59 1.03
C TYR A 104 -9.73 11.28 1.41
N LYS A 105 -10.76 11.34 2.28
CA LYS A 105 -11.56 10.16 2.68
C LYS A 105 -12.19 9.47 1.48
N HIS A 106 -12.80 10.23 0.58
CA HIS A 106 -13.42 9.72 -0.63
C HIS A 106 -12.40 9.02 -1.56
N PHE A 107 -11.28 9.67 -1.86
CA PHE A 107 -10.26 9.08 -2.73
C PHE A 107 -9.55 7.89 -2.09
N GLN A 108 -9.30 7.93 -0.78
CA GLN A 108 -8.73 6.80 -0.05
C GLN A 108 -9.64 5.58 -0.14
N GLN A 109 -10.95 5.74 0.02
CA GLN A 109 -11.91 4.63 -0.12
C GLN A 109 -11.90 4.00 -1.52
N ILE A 110 -11.76 4.80 -2.58
CA ILE A 110 -11.87 4.32 -3.96
C ILE A 110 -10.52 3.83 -4.51
N TYR A 111 -9.40 4.44 -4.08
CA TYR A 111 -8.07 4.26 -4.69
C TYR A 111 -6.99 3.81 -3.70
N SER A 112 -7.37 3.13 -2.61
CA SER A 112 -6.48 2.68 -1.52
C SER A 112 -5.18 2.00 -1.96
N ASN A 113 -5.17 1.26 -3.07
CA ASN A 113 -4.02 0.47 -3.54
C ASN A 113 -3.15 1.17 -4.62
N LYS A 114 -3.54 2.35 -5.10
CA LYS A 114 -2.82 3.06 -6.19
C LYS A 114 -2.66 4.56 -5.96
N SER A 115 -2.67 5.00 -4.70
CA SER A 115 -2.54 6.41 -4.32
C SER A 115 -1.21 6.71 -3.62
N ILE A 116 -0.63 7.88 -3.92
CA ILE A 116 0.60 8.40 -3.30
C ILE A 116 0.23 9.68 -2.55
N CYS A 117 0.51 9.70 -1.25
CA CYS A 117 0.22 10.82 -0.35
C CYS A 117 1.46 11.14 0.49
N PRO A 118 2.27 12.15 0.10
CA PRO A 118 3.34 12.61 0.98
C PRO A 118 2.74 13.43 2.13
N CYS A 119 3.04 13.04 3.37
CA CYS A 119 2.76 13.89 4.54
C CYS A 119 3.66 15.13 4.52
N SER A 120 3.12 16.27 4.94
CA SER A 120 3.93 17.48 5.14
C SER A 120 4.82 17.37 6.38
N SER A 121 4.35 16.65 7.40
CA SER A 121 5.16 16.30 8.57
C SER A 121 5.86 14.96 8.38
N ILE A 122 7.19 14.97 8.44
CA ILE A 122 8.05 13.77 8.39
C ILE A 122 8.34 13.20 9.78
N THR A 123 7.97 13.91 10.84
CA THR A 123 8.19 13.52 12.23
C THR A 123 6.86 13.54 12.99
N MET A 124 6.33 12.35 13.24
CA MET A 124 5.08 12.17 13.97
C MET A 124 5.19 10.95 14.89
N THR A 125 4.82 11.15 16.16
CA THR A 125 4.76 10.05 17.12
C THR A 125 3.48 9.26 16.91
N TYR A 126 3.59 7.95 16.67
CA TYR A 126 2.45 7.06 16.51
C TYR A 126 1.47 7.10 17.70
N ALA A 127 1.97 7.35 18.92
CA ALA A 127 1.15 7.50 20.13
C ALA A 127 0.05 8.58 20.04
N ASN A 128 0.16 9.53 19.10
CA ASN A 128 -0.85 10.58 18.91
C ASN A 128 -2.13 10.07 18.24
N PHE A 129 -2.04 9.03 17.42
CA PHE A 129 -3.14 8.55 16.58
C PHE A 129 -3.30 7.04 16.57
N ILE A 130 -2.38 6.27 17.15
CA ILE A 130 -2.50 4.83 17.37
C ILE A 130 -2.43 4.59 18.87
N THR A 131 -3.42 3.87 19.40
CA THR A 131 -3.40 3.33 20.74
C THR A 131 -3.36 1.82 20.64
N ILE A 132 -2.32 1.22 21.23
CA ILE A 132 -2.14 -0.23 21.29
C ILE A 132 -2.36 -0.65 22.74
N GLN A 133 -3.39 -1.44 22.98
CA GLN A 133 -3.68 -2.00 24.30
C GLN A 133 -3.57 -3.53 24.19
N PRO A 134 -2.58 -4.15 24.85
CA PRO A 134 -2.52 -5.60 24.94
C PRO A 134 -3.62 -6.10 25.87
N TYR A 135 -4.34 -7.12 25.42
CA TYR A 135 -5.18 -7.93 26.29
C TYR A 135 -4.34 -9.11 26.78
N TYR A 136 -4.22 -9.24 28.10
CA TYR A 136 -3.41 -10.28 28.72
C TYR A 136 -4.31 -11.41 29.23
N HIS A 137 -3.84 -12.64 29.08
CA HIS A 137 -4.45 -13.75 29.79
C HIS A 137 -4.01 -13.75 31.27
N GLN A 138 -4.69 -14.55 32.08
CA GLN A 138 -4.29 -14.76 33.47
C GLN A 138 -2.90 -15.40 33.54
N VAL A 139 -2.12 -15.09 34.58
CA VAL A 139 -0.77 -15.64 34.75
C VAL A 139 -0.80 -17.18 34.75
N CYS A 140 -1.83 -17.76 35.36
CA CYS A 140 -1.97 -19.20 35.55
C CYS A 140 -2.41 -19.97 34.30
N SER A 141 -2.84 -19.27 33.25
CA SER A 141 -3.08 -19.88 31.94
C SER A 141 -1.87 -19.78 31.01
N SER A 142 -0.79 -19.12 31.43
CA SER A 142 0.42 -18.98 30.63
C SER A 142 1.20 -20.29 30.55
N ASP A 143 1.80 -20.59 29.40
CA ASP A 143 2.79 -21.66 29.34
C ASP A 143 4.03 -21.33 30.18
N LEU A 144 4.29 -20.05 30.49
CA LEU A 144 5.45 -19.63 31.30
C LEU A 144 5.43 -20.17 32.75
N VAL A 145 4.25 -20.54 33.28
CA VAL A 145 4.12 -21.20 34.60
C VAL A 145 3.92 -22.71 34.49
N SER A 146 3.92 -23.27 33.27
CA SER A 146 3.74 -24.70 33.06
C SER A 146 5.02 -25.45 33.44
N ALA A 147 4.84 -26.65 34.01
CA ALA A 147 5.96 -27.52 34.35
C ALA A 147 6.81 -27.86 33.11
N ARG A 148 6.17 -27.93 31.93
CA ARG A 148 6.83 -28.18 30.65
C ARG A 148 7.79 -27.05 30.26
N TRP A 149 7.35 -25.80 30.35
CA TRP A 149 8.19 -24.65 30.03
C TRP A 149 9.35 -24.50 31.00
N ILE A 150 9.07 -24.66 32.30
CA ILE A 150 10.09 -24.57 33.35
C ILE A 150 11.19 -25.60 33.10
N GLN A 151 10.82 -26.86 32.87
CA GLN A 151 11.77 -27.94 32.59
C GLN A 151 12.55 -27.72 31.28
N TYR A 152 11.90 -27.20 30.24
CA TYR A 152 12.55 -26.89 28.95
C TYR A 152 13.70 -25.87 29.12
N ASN A 153 13.51 -24.85 29.97
CA ASN A 153 14.56 -23.87 30.24
C ASN A 153 15.75 -24.49 31.00
N THR A 154 15.50 -25.42 31.92
CA THR A 154 16.53 -26.13 32.69
C THR A 154 17.34 -27.11 31.83
N ASP A 155 16.69 -27.85 30.91
CA ASP A 155 17.36 -28.84 30.07
C ASP A 155 18.30 -28.21 29.03
N THR A 156 18.05 -26.95 28.60
CA THR A 156 18.96 -26.21 27.71
C THR A 156 20.32 -25.80 28.33
N ILE A 157 20.55 -26.10 29.61
CA ILE A 157 21.77 -25.74 30.35
C ILE A 157 22.86 -26.83 30.23
N GLN A 158 22.52 -28.04 29.75
CA GLN A 158 23.41 -29.23 29.71
C GLN A 158 24.60 -29.17 28.71
N GLY A 159 24.95 -28.01 28.14
CA GLY A 159 26.04 -27.93 27.15
C GLY A 159 26.64 -26.55 26.86
N VAL A 160 26.33 -25.51 27.63
CA VAL A 160 26.83 -24.15 27.37
C VAL A 160 27.72 -23.71 28.53
N VAL A 161 28.97 -23.39 28.23
CA VAL A 161 29.94 -22.82 29.17
C VAL A 161 29.35 -21.55 29.80
N TYR A 162 29.34 -21.49 31.13
CA TYR A 162 28.80 -20.44 31.99
C TYR A 162 29.16 -19.02 31.52
N LEU A 163 28.28 -18.38 30.76
CA LEU A 163 28.22 -16.94 30.68
C LEU A 163 27.30 -16.48 31.81
N TYR A 164 27.84 -15.81 32.82
CA TYR A 164 27.09 -15.24 33.96
C TYR A 164 25.92 -14.33 33.52
N THR A 165 25.91 -13.88 32.26
CA THR A 165 24.86 -13.07 31.66
C THR A 165 23.72 -13.86 31.02
N ASP A 166 23.73 -15.21 31.06
CA ASP A 166 22.65 -16.02 30.52
C ASP A 166 21.44 -16.00 31.47
N TYR A 167 20.36 -15.36 31.03
CA TYR A 167 19.13 -15.24 31.82
C TYR A 167 18.51 -16.59 32.17
N ARG A 168 18.81 -17.64 31.39
CA ARG A 168 18.23 -18.99 31.59
C ARG A 168 18.67 -19.66 32.88
N ILE A 169 19.81 -19.22 33.45
CA ILE A 169 20.32 -19.73 34.74
C ILE A 169 19.39 -19.34 35.90
N ASN A 170 18.77 -18.15 35.82
CA ASN A 170 17.90 -17.63 36.88
C ASN A 170 16.41 -17.72 36.51
N SER A 171 16.07 -18.01 35.25
CA SER A 171 14.69 -18.02 34.78
C SER A 171 13.85 -19.13 35.41
N GLU A 172 14.43 -20.30 35.66
CA GLU A 172 13.73 -21.41 36.32
C GLU A 172 13.16 -20.98 37.69
N LEU A 173 14.01 -20.42 38.55
CA LEU A 173 13.61 -19.96 39.88
C LEU A 173 12.53 -18.88 39.80
N GLN A 174 12.64 -17.95 38.85
CA GLN A 174 11.68 -16.86 38.65
C GLN A 174 10.31 -17.37 38.18
N PHE A 175 10.28 -18.27 37.19
CA PHE A 175 9.03 -18.84 36.68
C PHE A 175 8.40 -19.82 37.67
N GLN A 176 9.20 -20.55 38.44
CA GLN A 176 8.71 -21.43 39.51
C GLN A 176 8.07 -20.62 40.65
N GLN A 177 8.66 -19.48 41.03
CA GLN A 177 8.03 -18.55 41.97
C GLN A 177 6.71 -18.01 41.44
N LEU A 178 6.66 -17.65 40.15
CA LEU A 178 5.43 -17.19 39.51
C LEU A 178 4.34 -18.26 39.51
N ALA A 179 4.70 -19.52 39.26
CA ALA A 179 3.80 -20.66 39.29
C ALA A 179 3.23 -20.96 40.68
N MET A 180 3.95 -20.62 41.77
CA MET A 180 3.43 -20.79 43.13
C MET A 180 2.21 -19.91 43.43
N PHE A 181 2.03 -18.79 42.74
CA PHE A 181 0.83 -17.94 42.89
C PHE A 181 -0.41 -18.54 42.22
N CYS A 182 -0.28 -19.67 41.53
CA CYS A 182 -1.35 -20.36 40.80
C CYS A 182 -1.88 -21.61 41.53
N GLN A 183 -1.47 -21.82 42.78
CA GLN A 183 -1.88 -22.95 43.64
C GLN A 183 -3.00 -22.56 44.60
#